data_AF-A0A7V9HDP7-F1
#
_entry.id   AF-A0A7V9HDP7-F1
#
_cell.length_a   1.000
_cell.length_b   1.000
_cell.length_c   1.000
_cell.angle_alpha   90.00
_cell.angle_beta   90.00
_cell.angle_gamma   90.00
#
_symmetry.space_group_name_H-M   'P 1'
#
loop_
_entity.id
_entity.type
_entity.pdbx_description
1 polymer ?
#
loop_
_entity_poly.entity_id
_entity_poly.type
_entity_poly.pdbx_seq_one_letter_code
_entity_poly.pdbx_strand_id
1 'polypeptide(L)'
;MDARHDETLCPDSLDDKTAREWLSLSDEVLSSRAEPSSFRVNDALMAAFEREPQSPAAPAYRLWLADNLAGDGHLADAVAAYDAVVECAQSAPRLLEALDPAVGALFHKAQASAQIGATSTAISTFRELASLTSDDP
;
A
#
# COMPACT_ATOMS: atom_id res chain seq x y z
N MET A 1 -25.27 1.42 -17.47
CA MET A 1 -24.45 1.49 -16.24
C MET A 1 -23.10 2.03 -16.69
N ASP A 2 -22.92 3.34 -16.59
CA ASP A 2 -21.65 3.98 -16.93
C ASP A 2 -20.63 3.62 -15.86
N ALA A 3 -19.68 2.75 -16.22
CA ALA A 3 -18.41 2.61 -15.52
C ALA A 3 -17.61 3.89 -15.82
N ARG A 4 -17.96 4.98 -15.13
CA ARG A 4 -17.08 6.12 -14.96
C ARG A 4 -15.84 5.55 -14.27
N HIS A 5 -14.84 5.19 -15.07
CA HIS A 5 -13.49 4.98 -14.61
C HIS A 5 -13.13 6.30 -13.93
N ASP A 6 -12.97 6.25 -12.62
CA ASP A 6 -12.64 7.42 -11.83
C ASP A 6 -11.33 7.95 -12.41
N GLU A 7 -11.36 9.09 -13.10
CA GLU A 7 -10.17 9.72 -13.71
C GLU A 7 -9.09 10.01 -12.64
N THR A 8 -9.47 9.96 -11.35
CA THR A 8 -8.58 10.04 -10.20
C THR A 8 -7.67 8.82 -9.99
N LEU A 9 -7.93 7.69 -10.67
CA LEU A 9 -7.13 6.47 -10.60
C LEU A 9 -6.17 6.29 -11.78
N CYS A 10 -6.09 7.23 -12.72
CA CYS A 10 -5.13 7.20 -13.83
C CYS A 10 -3.98 8.18 -13.52
N PRO A 11 -2.84 7.72 -13.00
CA PRO A 11 -1.74 8.60 -12.69
C PRO A 11 -1.02 8.96 -14.00
N ASP A 12 -0.95 10.25 -14.31
CA ASP A 12 -0.20 10.79 -15.46
C ASP A 12 1.31 10.47 -15.40
N SER A 13 1.79 9.99 -14.25
CA SER A 13 3.18 9.62 -13.98
C SER A 13 3.57 8.23 -14.49
N LEU A 14 2.61 7.42 -14.97
CA LEU A 14 2.85 6.06 -15.45
C LEU A 14 2.97 6.02 -16.98
N ASP A 15 3.83 5.13 -17.49
CA ASP A 15 3.81 4.80 -18.93
C ASP A 15 2.60 3.90 -19.28
N ASP A 16 2.27 3.80 -20.58
CA ASP A 16 1.10 3.04 -21.07
C ASP A 16 1.06 1.57 -20.61
N LYS A 17 2.22 0.96 -20.37
CA LYS A 17 2.32 -0.43 -19.91
C LYS A 17 2.02 -0.49 -18.43
N THR A 18 2.69 0.33 -17.62
CA THR A 18 2.52 0.38 -16.17
C THR A 18 1.12 0.86 -15.78
N ALA A 19 0.53 1.79 -16.54
CA ALA A 19 -0.85 2.25 -16.32
C ALA A 19 -1.89 1.14 -16.52
N ARG A 20 -1.72 0.31 -17.56
CA ARG A 20 -2.60 -0.85 -17.78
C ARG A 20 -2.46 -1.90 -16.69
N GLU A 21 -1.23 -2.16 -16.26
CA GLU A 21 -0.97 -3.08 -15.15
C GLU A 21 -1.56 -2.55 -13.83
N TRP A 22 -1.40 -1.26 -13.54
CA TRP A 22 -2.03 -0.58 -12.42
C TRP A 22 -3.55 -0.75 -12.40
N LEU A 23 -4.22 -0.48 -13.52
CA LEU A 23 -5.67 -0.64 -13.61
C LEU A 23 -6.09 -2.09 -13.37
N SER A 24 -5.43 -3.06 -14.02
CA SER A 24 -5.72 -4.50 -13.84
C SER A 24 -5.56 -4.94 -12.39
N LEU A 25 -4.43 -4.63 -11.75
CA LEU A 25 -4.16 -5.03 -10.38
C LEU A 25 -5.08 -4.31 -9.38
N SER A 26 -5.44 -3.05 -9.65
CA SER A 26 -6.39 -2.33 -8.80
C SER A 26 -7.77 -3.00 -8.79
N ASP A 27 -8.26 -3.45 -9.95
CA ASP A 27 -9.53 -4.17 -10.08
C ASP A 27 -9.47 -5.54 -9.39
N GLU A 28 -8.36 -6.26 -9.55
CA GLU A 28 -8.13 -7.54 -8.86
C GLU A 28 -8.10 -7.39 -7.34
N VAL A 29 -7.40 -6.37 -6.80
CA VAL A 29 -7.36 -6.09 -5.36
C VAL A 29 -8.74 -5.70 -4.83
N LEU A 30 -9.48 -4.85 -5.55
CA LEU A 30 -10.82 -4.45 -5.13
C LEU A 30 -11.79 -5.64 -5.14
N SER A 31 -11.66 -6.53 -6.14
CA SER A 31 -12.45 -7.76 -6.23
C SER A 31 -12.11 -8.76 -5.14
N SER A 32 -10.82 -8.94 -4.81
CA SER A 32 -10.38 -9.90 -3.78
C SER A 32 -10.84 -9.52 -2.38
N ARG A 33 -11.05 -8.23 -2.11
CA ARG A 33 -11.55 -7.75 -0.80
C ARG A 33 -12.96 -8.22 -0.48
N ALA A 34 -13.73 -8.68 -1.47
CA ALA A 34 -15.03 -9.32 -1.25
C ALA A 34 -14.91 -10.82 -0.89
N GLU A 35 -13.71 -11.41 -1.03
CA GLU A 35 -13.44 -12.81 -0.73
C GLU A 35 -12.88 -13.02 0.69
N PRO A 36 -13.06 -14.20 1.30
CA PRO A 36 -12.55 -14.50 2.64
C PRO A 36 -11.02 -14.53 2.77
N SER A 37 -10.28 -14.58 1.67
CA SER A 37 -8.81 -14.49 1.66
C SER A 37 -8.35 -13.76 0.42
N SER A 38 -7.53 -12.72 0.62
CA SER A 38 -6.99 -11.89 -0.47
C SER A 38 -5.60 -12.33 -0.94
N PHE A 39 -5.05 -13.43 -0.39
CA PHE A 39 -3.68 -13.89 -0.68
C PHE A 39 -3.41 -14.15 -2.17
N ARG A 40 -4.44 -14.51 -2.96
CA ARG A 40 -4.29 -14.84 -4.39
C ARG A 40 -3.73 -13.69 -5.23
N VAL A 41 -3.97 -12.44 -4.82
CA VAL A 41 -3.49 -11.26 -5.54
C VAL A 41 -2.07 -10.88 -5.12
N ASN A 42 -1.57 -11.38 -3.99
CA ASN A 42 -0.23 -11.04 -3.47
C ASN A 42 0.90 -11.46 -4.42
N ASP A 43 0.79 -12.63 -5.04
CA ASP A 43 1.80 -13.10 -6.01
C ASP A 43 1.89 -12.17 -7.23
N ALA A 44 0.74 -11.70 -7.72
CA ALA A 44 0.67 -10.76 -8.84
C ALA A 44 1.24 -9.38 -8.45
N LEU A 45 0.90 -8.89 -7.26
CA LEU A 45 1.44 -7.63 -6.71
C LEU A 45 2.96 -7.69 -6.54
N MET A 46 3.47 -8.79 -5.99
CA MET A 46 4.91 -8.99 -5.83
C MET A 46 5.61 -9.06 -7.18
N ALA A 47 5.06 -9.80 -8.14
CA ALA A 47 5.63 -9.91 -9.48
C ALA A 47 5.65 -8.57 -10.23
N ALA A 48 4.63 -7.72 -10.04
CA ALA A 48 4.60 -6.36 -10.61
C ALA A 48 5.66 -5.46 -9.95
N PHE A 49 5.76 -5.49 -8.63
CA PHE A 49 6.80 -4.77 -7.88
C PHE A 49 8.22 -5.19 -8.30
N GLU A 50 8.51 -6.49 -8.38
CA GLU A 50 9.85 -7.00 -8.72
C GLU A 50 10.28 -6.61 -10.14
N ARG A 51 9.32 -6.45 -11.05
CA ARG A 51 9.60 -6.06 -12.42
C ARG A 51 9.97 -4.59 -12.55
N GLU A 52 9.30 -3.72 -11.80
CA GLU A 52 9.48 -2.27 -11.86
C GLU A 52 9.51 -1.66 -10.45
N PRO A 53 10.53 -1.94 -9.63
CA PRO A 53 10.56 -1.56 -8.21
C PRO A 53 10.70 -0.05 -7.98
N GLN A 54 11.05 0.70 -9.03
CA GLN A 54 11.16 2.16 -9.03
C GLN A 54 9.95 2.85 -9.68
N SER A 55 8.95 2.07 -10.11
CA SER A 55 7.70 2.60 -10.64
C SER A 55 7.00 3.45 -9.56
N PRO A 56 6.34 4.55 -9.93
CA PRO A 56 5.47 5.27 -9.00
C PRO A 56 4.41 4.38 -8.34
N ALA A 57 3.98 3.30 -9.01
CA ALA A 57 2.97 2.37 -8.48
C ALA A 57 3.53 1.35 -7.47
N ALA A 58 4.86 1.17 -7.42
CA ALA A 58 5.52 0.15 -6.60
C ALA A 58 5.15 0.22 -5.10
N PRO A 59 5.14 1.41 -4.44
CA PRO A 59 4.76 1.49 -3.03
C PRO A 59 3.30 1.10 -2.77
N ALA A 60 2.39 1.39 -3.70
CA ALA A 60 0.99 1.01 -3.58
C ALA A 60 0.79 -0.51 -3.68
N TYR A 61 1.52 -1.18 -4.58
CA TYR A 61 1.48 -2.65 -4.66
C TYR A 61 1.96 -3.31 -3.36
N ARG A 62 3.06 -2.79 -2.77
CA ARG A 62 3.55 -3.26 -1.47
C ARG A 62 2.54 -3.00 -0.36
N LEU A 63 1.86 -1.85 -0.38
CA LEU A 63 0.85 -1.50 0.62
C LEU A 63 -0.33 -2.47 0.57
N TRP A 64 -0.86 -2.75 -0.63
CA TRP A 64 -1.96 -3.72 -0.79
C TRP A 64 -1.55 -5.12 -0.35
N LEU A 65 -0.32 -5.55 -0.62
CA LEU A 65 0.19 -6.83 -0.14
C LEU A 65 0.22 -6.86 1.41
N ALA A 66 0.71 -5.79 2.04
CA ALA A 66 0.74 -5.69 3.51
C ALA A 66 -0.68 -5.68 4.11
N ASP A 67 -1.62 -4.96 3.50
CA ASP A 67 -3.03 -4.95 3.91
C ASP A 67 -3.68 -6.32 3.78
N ASN A 68 -3.37 -7.07 2.71
CA ASN A 68 -3.86 -8.43 2.53
C ASN A 68 -3.33 -9.38 3.60
N LEU A 69 -2.04 -9.28 3.96
CA LEU A 69 -1.47 -10.04 5.08
C LEU A 69 -2.20 -9.73 6.40
N ALA A 70 -2.47 -8.44 6.66
CA ALA A 70 -3.18 -8.02 7.86
C ALA A 70 -4.63 -8.55 7.88
N GLY A 71 -5.34 -8.44 6.75
CA GLY A 71 -6.71 -8.92 6.58
C GLY A 71 -6.85 -10.44 6.75
N ASP A 72 -5.85 -11.20 6.30
CA ASP A 72 -5.79 -12.66 6.46
C ASP A 72 -5.27 -13.09 7.85
N GLY A 73 -4.98 -12.15 8.76
CA GLY A 73 -4.59 -12.41 10.14
C GLY A 73 -3.08 -12.64 10.35
N HIS A 74 -2.26 -12.49 9.31
CA HIS A 74 -0.79 -12.58 9.37
C HIS A 74 -0.18 -11.26 9.88
N LEU A 75 -0.62 -10.81 11.05
CA LEU A 75 -0.33 -9.46 11.56
C LEU A 75 1.16 -9.18 11.78
N ALA A 76 1.96 -10.18 12.20
CA ALA A 76 3.40 -10.00 12.39
C ALA A 76 4.12 -9.80 11.05
N ASP A 77 3.74 -10.55 10.02
CA ASP A 77 4.30 -10.41 8.66
C ASP A 77 3.84 -9.09 8.03
N ALA A 78 2.58 -8.69 8.27
CA ALA A 78 2.06 -7.41 7.82
C ALA A 78 2.84 -6.22 8.39
N VAL A 79 3.21 -6.25 9.68
CA VAL A 79 4.06 -5.20 10.31
C VAL A 79 5.39 -5.05 9.57
N ALA A 80 6.08 -6.16 9.27
CA ALA A 80 7.32 -6.13 8.50
C ALA A 80 7.11 -5.66 7.05
N ALA A 81 5.98 -6.03 6.44
CA ALA A 81 5.63 -5.59 5.10
C ALA A 81 5.38 -4.07 5.04
N TYR A 82 4.72 -3.49 6.04
CA TYR A 82 4.51 -2.04 6.12
C TYR A 82 5.80 -1.25 6.25
N ASP A 83 6.80 -1.75 6.99
CA ASP A 83 8.14 -1.11 7.03
C ASP A 83 8.74 -0.98 5.62
N ALA A 84 8.63 -2.06 4.83
CA ALA A 84 9.12 -2.04 3.47
C ALA A 84 8.28 -1.17 2.51
N VAL A 85 7.03 -0.85 2.84
CA VAL A 85 6.24 0.16 2.10
C VAL A 85 6.81 1.55 2.35
N VAL A 86 7.12 1.88 3.61
CA VAL A 86 7.69 3.19 3.98
C VAL A 86 9.03 3.40 3.28
N GLU A 87 9.91 2.40 3.29
CA GLU A 87 11.19 2.46 2.57
C GLU A 87 11.00 2.61 1.04
N CYS A 88 10.03 1.88 0.47
CA CYS A 88 9.72 1.97 -0.95
C CYS A 88 9.18 3.35 -1.34
N ALA A 89 8.32 3.94 -0.52
CA ALA A 89 7.73 5.25 -0.76
C ALA A 89 8.77 6.39 -0.72
N GLN A 90 9.87 6.21 0.02
CA GLN A 90 10.98 7.18 0.05
C GLN A 90 11.85 7.14 -1.21
N SER A 91 11.85 6.04 -1.96
CA SER A 91 12.71 5.83 -3.13
C SER A 91 12.00 5.92 -4.47
N ALA A 92 10.67 5.73 -4.51
CA ALA A 92 9.87 5.84 -5.71
C ALA A 92 9.30 7.26 -5.90
N PRO A 93 9.09 7.72 -7.16
CA PRO A 93 8.32 8.94 -7.42
C PRO A 93 6.88 8.81 -6.91
N ARG A 94 6.22 9.93 -6.60
CA ARG A 94 4.82 9.92 -6.16
C ARG A 94 3.89 9.48 -7.30
N LEU A 95 3.00 8.52 -7.00
CA LEU A 95 1.94 8.09 -7.92
C LEU A 95 0.86 9.17 -8.05
N LEU A 96 0.29 9.58 -6.92
CA LEU A 96 -0.78 10.55 -6.81
C LEU A 96 -0.42 11.56 -5.71
N GLU A 97 -0.51 12.86 -5.98
CA GLU A 97 -0.09 13.89 -5.01
C GLU A 97 -0.85 13.83 -3.68
N ALA A 98 -2.13 13.43 -3.73
CA ALA A 98 -3.01 13.37 -2.57
C ALA A 98 -2.88 12.08 -1.74
N LEU A 99 -2.15 11.07 -2.24
CA LEU A 99 -2.05 9.77 -1.59
C LEU A 99 -0.57 9.42 -1.35
N ASP A 100 -0.18 9.41 -0.07
CA ASP A 100 1.13 8.95 0.36
C ASP A 100 1.04 7.53 0.96
N PRO A 101 1.58 6.50 0.27
CA PRO A 101 1.58 5.14 0.78
C PRO A 101 2.30 4.97 2.12
N ALA A 102 3.26 5.84 2.46
CA ALA A 102 3.92 5.80 3.77
C ALA A 102 2.96 6.17 4.91
N VAL A 103 2.07 7.14 4.70
CA VAL A 103 1.05 7.54 5.68
C VAL A 103 0.12 6.37 5.97
N GLY A 104 -0.39 5.72 4.92
CA GLY A 104 -1.25 4.54 5.05
C GLY A 104 -0.54 3.38 5.75
N ALA A 105 0.70 3.10 5.34
CA ALA A 105 1.51 2.03 5.94
C ALA A 105 1.77 2.25 7.43
N LEU A 106 2.17 3.46 7.85
CA LEU A 106 2.40 3.78 9.25
C LEU A 106 1.13 3.64 10.09
N PHE A 107 -0.01 4.11 9.57
CA PHE A 107 -1.29 3.97 10.26
C PHE A 107 -1.68 2.49 10.46
N HIS A 108 -1.64 1.69 9.40
CA HIS A 108 -2.00 0.27 9.50
C HIS A 108 -0.97 -0.56 10.30
N LYS A 109 0.33 -0.25 10.19
CA LYS A 109 1.39 -0.85 11.02
C LYS A 109 1.13 -0.63 12.50
N ALA A 110 0.73 0.58 12.89
CA ALA A 110 0.43 0.89 14.28
C ALA A 110 -0.78 0.09 14.79
N GLN A 111 -1.82 -0.06 13.96
CA GLN A 111 -2.99 -0.89 14.28
C GLN A 111 -2.62 -2.37 14.42
N ALA A 112 -1.90 -2.95 13.46
CA ALA A 112 -1.46 -4.34 13.49
C ALA A 112 -0.55 -4.61 14.71
N SER A 113 0.38 -3.70 14.99
CA SER A 113 1.26 -3.78 16.18
C SER A 113 0.48 -3.78 17.49
N ALA A 114 -0.57 -2.97 17.60
CA ALA A 114 -1.42 -2.94 18.78
C ALA A 114 -2.18 -4.27 18.98
N GLN A 115 -2.70 -4.85 17.88
CA GLN A 115 -3.45 -6.10 17.92
C GLN A 115 -2.61 -7.31 18.38
N ILE A 116 -1.32 -7.33 18.03
CA ILE A 116 -0.38 -8.39 18.49
C ILE A 116 0.25 -8.10 19.86
N GLY A 117 -0.16 -7.03 20.55
CA GLY A 117 0.37 -6.64 21.86
C GLY A 117 1.74 -5.95 21.83
N ALA A 118 2.24 -5.56 20.66
CA ALA A 118 3.47 -4.77 20.49
C ALA A 118 3.21 -3.27 20.74
N THR A 119 2.67 -2.93 21.92
CA THR A 119 2.21 -1.59 22.27
C THR A 119 3.28 -0.51 22.12
N SER A 120 4.54 -0.81 22.46
CA SER A 120 5.64 0.15 22.29
C SER A 120 5.85 0.52 20.83
N THR A 121 5.80 -0.47 19.93
CA THR A 121 5.92 -0.29 18.48
C THR A 121 4.73 0.48 17.93
N ALA A 122 3.52 0.19 18.39
CA ALA A 122 2.33 0.94 17.98
C ALA A 122 2.44 2.43 18.34
N ILE A 123 2.85 2.74 19.57
CA ILE A 123 3.02 4.13 20.04
C ILE A 123 4.11 4.85 19.26
N SER A 124 5.28 4.21 19.03
CA SER A 124 6.35 4.85 18.26
C SER A 124 5.92 5.11 16.82
N THR A 125 5.20 4.18 16.20
CA THR A 125 4.70 4.32 14.83
C THR A 125 3.68 5.45 14.70
N PHE A 126 2.75 5.60 15.66
CA PHE A 126 1.83 6.75 15.66
C PHE A 126 2.54 8.10 15.85
N ARG A 127 3.64 8.14 16.60
CA ARG A 127 4.45 9.38 16.73
C ARG A 127 5.14 9.74 15.42
N GLU A 128 5.68 8.74 14.72
CA GLU A 128 6.28 8.92 13.40
C GLU A 128 5.26 9.42 12.37
N LEU A 129 4.07 8.80 12.34
CA LEU A 129 2.95 9.27 11.52
C LEU A 129 2.60 10.73 11.82
N ALA A 130 2.48 11.08 13.11
CA ALA A 130 2.17 12.45 13.51
C ALA A 130 3.25 13.45 13.05
N SER A 131 4.54 13.11 13.13
CA SER A 131 5.59 13.99 12.62
C SER A 131 5.51 14.19 11.10
N LEU A 132 5.17 13.15 10.35
CA LEU A 132 5.09 13.20 8.90
C LEU A 132 3.90 14.04 8.40
N THR A 133 2.82 14.13 9.18
CA THR A 133 1.64 14.93 8.85
C THR A 133 1.60 16.30 9.51
N SER A 134 2.55 16.62 10.41
CA SER A 134 2.58 17.90 11.15
C SER A 134 3.57 18.92 10.56
N ASP A 135 4.27 18.57 9.47
CA ASP A 135 5.07 19.52 8.69
C ASP A 135 4.14 20.41 7.84
N ASP A 136 3.49 21.36 8.50
CA ASP A 136 2.81 22.52 7.91
C ASP A 136 3.30 23.76 8.69
N PRO A 137 4.03 24.72 8.09
CA PRO A 137 4.28 26.03 8.69
C PRO A 137 3.04 26.93 8.71
#